data_AF-A0A1F9KSS5-F1
#
_entry.id   AF-A0A1F9KSS5-F1
#
_cell.length_a   1.000
_cell.length_b   1.000
_cell.length_c   1.000
_cell.angle_alpha   90.00
_cell.angle_beta   90.00
_cell.angle_gamma   90.00
#
_symmetry.space_group_name_H-M   'P 1'
#
loop_
_entity.id
_entity.type
_entity.pdbx_description
1 polymer ?
#
loop_
_entity_poly.entity_id
_entity_poly.type
_entity_poly.pdbx_seq_one_letter_code
_entity_poly.pdbx_strand_id
1 'polypeptide(L)' 'MATVKEAFTAKYQGSKSAPVEEISFTAGEEVQVLKEWQNEACLIKKSDGKVFNVARKYLNLN' A
#
# COMPACT_ATOMS: atom_id res chain seq x y z
N MET A 1 -10.35 7.35 -1.98
CA MET A 1 -10.31 5.96 -1.48
C MET A 1 -10.00 5.05 -2.67
N ALA A 2 -9.33 3.92 -2.47
CA ALA A 2 -9.06 2.92 -3.50
C ALA A 2 -9.21 1.50 -2.91
N THR A 3 -9.28 0.48 -3.76
CA THR A 3 -9.27 -0.92 -3.33
C THR A 3 -8.08 -1.68 -3.90
N VAL A 4 -7.58 -2.65 -3.14
CA VAL A 4 -6.55 -3.57 -3.59
C VAL A 4 -7.13 -4.50 -4.66
N LYS A 5 -6.47 -4.58 -5.81
CA LYS A 5 -6.95 -5.35 -6.97
C LYS A 5 -6.77 -6.87 -6.79
N GLU A 6 -5.64 -7.28 -6.26
CA GLU A 6 -5.28 -8.68 -6.01
C GLU A 6 -4.47 -8.80 -4.73
N ALA A 7 -4.47 -9.96 -4.08
CA ALA A 7 -3.72 -10.14 -2.84
C ALA A 7 -2.22 -10.05 -3.08
N PHE A 8 -1.50 -9.34 -2.21
CA PHE A 8 -0.04 -9.23 -2.27
C PHE A 8 0.55 -9.00 -0.88
N THR A 9 1.86 -9.19 -0.75
CA THR A 9 2.59 -8.89 0.49
C THR A 9 3.58 -7.76 0.24
N ALA A 10 3.62 -6.79 1.15
CA ALA A 10 4.63 -5.73 1.15
C ALA A 10 5.52 -5.84 2.39
N LYS A 11 6.74 -5.34 2.27
CA LYS A 11 7.65 -5.21 3.41
C LYS A 11 7.49 -3.82 4.02
N TYR A 12 7.42 -3.75 5.34
CA TYR A 12 7.37 -2.52 6.11
C TYR A 12 8.58 -2.41 7.02
N GLN A 13 9.23 -1.26 7.00
CA GLN A 13 10.31 -0.94 7.92
C GLN A 13 10.18 0.53 8.34
N GLY A 14 9.80 0.77 9.60
CA GLY A 14 9.53 2.13 10.09
C GLY A 14 10.77 3.00 10.31
N SER A 15 11.94 2.39 10.50
CA SER A 15 13.24 3.07 10.64
C SER A 15 14.38 2.13 10.27
N LYS A 16 15.59 2.66 10.03
CA LYS A 16 16.76 1.87 9.59
C LYS A 16 17.15 0.72 10.53
N SER A 17 16.82 0.85 11.83
CA SER A 17 17.12 -0.16 12.86
C SER A 17 15.89 -0.99 13.27
N ALA A 18 14.71 -0.68 12.74
CA ALA A 18 13.52 -1.47 13.00
C ALA A 18 13.59 -2.81 12.25
N PRO A 19 13.01 -3.89 12.79
CA PRO A 19 12.83 -5.12 12.05
C PRO A 19 11.97 -4.87 10.80
N VAL A 20 12.20 -5.67 9.77
CA VAL A 20 11.36 -5.68 8.58
C VAL A 20 10.16 -6.58 8.87
N GLU A 21 8.97 -6.02 8.73
CA GLU A 21 7.69 -6.73 8.86
C GLU A 21 7.14 -7.07 7.47
N GLU A 22 6.49 -8.22 7.34
CA GLU A 22 5.71 -8.56 6.14
C GLU A 22 4.23 -8.29 6.40
N ILE A 23 3.63 -7.45 5.55
CA ILE A 23 2.26 -6.99 5.66
C ILE A 23 1.48 -7.50 4.44
N SER A 24 0.51 -8.39 4.68
CA SER A 24 -0.36 -8.91 3.64
C SER A 24 -1.53 -7.96 3.36
N PHE A 25 -1.87 -7.84 2.09
CA PHE A 25 -3.04 -7.15 1.57
C PHE A 25 -3.97 -8.17 0.93
N THR A 26 -5.28 -8.04 1.15
CA THR A 26 -6.28 -8.89 0.52
C THR A 26 -6.94 -8.20 -0.68
N ALA A 27 -7.39 -8.98 -1.67
CA ALA A 27 -8.17 -8.43 -2.77
C ALA A 27 -9.46 -7.78 -2.24
N GLY A 28 -9.80 -6.60 -2.75
CA GLY A 28 -10.94 -5.80 -2.30
C GLY A 28 -10.68 -4.99 -1.03
N GLU A 29 -9.52 -5.11 -0.38
CA GLU A 29 -9.20 -4.33 0.81
C GLU A 29 -9.20 -2.83 0.52
N GLU A 30 -9.90 -2.05 1.35
CA GLU A 30 -9.96 -0.59 1.24
C GLU A 30 -8.69 0.06 1.77
N VAL A 31 -8.15 1.00 0.98
CA VAL A 31 -6.98 1.79 1.34
C VAL A 31 -7.20 3.26 1.00
N GLN A 32 -6.57 4.13 1.78
CA GLN A 32 -6.60 5.56 1.52
C GLN A 32 -5.44 5.94 0.60
N VAL A 33 -5.72 6.50 -0.57
CA VAL A 33 -4.68 7.12 -1.41
C VAL A 33 -4.33 8.48 -0.81
N LEU A 34 -3.07 8.63 -0.38
CA LEU A 34 -2.56 9.89 0.16
C LEU A 34 -1.92 10.75 -0.94
N LYS A 35 -1.26 10.11 -1.90
CA LYS A 35 -0.61 10.79 -3.01
C LYS A 35 -0.44 9.87 -4.21
N GLU A 36 -0.57 10.46 -5.40
CA GLU A 36 -0.27 9.82 -6.67
C GLU A 36 1.10 10.28 -7.18
N TRP A 37 1.95 9.34 -7.58
CA TRP A 37 3.24 9.63 -8.20
C TRP A 37 3.11 9.56 -9.73
N GLN A 38 4.03 10.26 -10.43
CA GLN A 38 4.08 10.26 -11.89
C GLN A 38 4.48 8.90 -12.48
N ASN A 39 5.29 8.12 -11.75
CA ASN A 39 5.87 6.85 -12.21
C ASN A 39 5.08 5.63 -11.71
N GLU A 40 3.77 5.60 -11.98
CA GLU A 40 2.91 4.42 -11.77
C GLU A 40 2.79 3.90 -10.33
N ALA A 41 3.14 4.68 -9.31
CA ALA A 41 2.92 4.30 -7.91
C ALA A 41 1.97 5.28 -7.22
N CYS A 42 1.32 4.81 -6.17
CA CYS A 42 0.55 5.62 -5.23
C CYS A 42 1.10 5.40 -3.83
N LEU A 43 1.21 6.48 -3.06
CA LEU A 43 1.36 6.40 -1.61
C LEU A 43 -0.02 6.14 -1.02
N ILE A 44 -0.19 4.94 -0.46
CA ILE A 44 -1.42 4.53 0.22
C ILE A 44 -1.22 4.44 1.72
N LYS A 45 -2.32 4.53 2.47
CA LYS A 45 -2.39 4.33 3.92
C LYS A 45 -3.41 3.24 4.23
N LYS A 46 -2.99 2.28 5.06
CA LYS A 46 -3.80 1.18 5.58
C LYS A 46 -4.58 1.61 6.83
N SER A 47 -5.54 0.82 7.28
CA SER A 47 -6.35 1.11 8.48
C SER A 47 -5.53 1.21 9.76
N ASP A 48 -4.41 0.48 9.86
CA ASP A 48 -3.46 0.53 10.99
C ASP A 48 -2.53 1.76 10.97
N GLY A 49 -2.68 2.63 9.98
CA GLY A 49 -1.91 3.85 9.83
C GLY A 49 -0.59 3.72 9.07
N LYS A 50 -0.15 2.50 8.72
CA LYS A 50 1.07 2.29 7.93
C LYS A 50 0.90 2.78 6.50
N VAL A 51 1.98 3.31 5.93
CA VAL A 51 2.01 3.86 4.57
C VAL A 51 2.91 3.05 3.64
N PHE A 52 2.49 2.91 2.38
CA PHE A 52 3.16 2.07 1.39
C PHE A 52 3.17 2.75 0.03
N ASN A 53 4.29 2.66 -0.68
CA ASN A 53 4.30 2.93 -2.11
C ASN A 53 3.88 1.66 -2.84
N VAL A 54 2.72 1.70 -3.49
CA VAL A 54 2.15 0.57 -4.20
C VAL A 54 1.98 0.93 -5.66
N ALA A 55 2.42 0.05 -6.56
CA ALA A 55 2.23 0.25 -7.99
C ALA A 55 0.74 0.27 -8.34
N ARG A 56 0.32 1.22 -9.18
CA ARG A 56 -1.08 1.42 -9.62
C ARG A 56 -1.70 0.14 -10.17
N LYS A 57 -0.91 -0.74 -10.77
CA LYS A 57 -1.40 -2.04 -11.27
C LYS A 57 -2.04 -2.93 -10.19
N TYR A 58 -1.69 -2.73 -8.92
CA TYR A 58 -2.26 -3.46 -7.77
C TYR A 58 -3.46 -2.75 -7.13
N LEU A 59 -3.89 -1.60 -7.67
CA LEU A 59 -4.95 -0.78 -7.10
C LEU A 59 -6.05 -0.56 -8.15
N ASN A 60 -7.30 -0.63 -7.71
CA ASN A 60 -8.41 -0.01 -8.43
C ASN A 60 -8.55 1.42 -7.89
N LEU A 61 -8.11 2.38 -8.71
CA LEU A 61 -8.28 3.80 -8.43
C LEU A 61 -9.67 4.21 -8.94
N ASN A 62 -10.54 4.66 -8.02
CA ASN A 62 -11.86 5.20 -8.36
C ASN A 62 -11.75 6.65 -8.83
#